data_AF-A0A1I0GFH9-F1
#
_entry.id   AF-A0A1I0GFH9-F1
#
_cell.length_a   1.000
_cell.length_b   1.000
_cell.length_c   1.000
_cell.angle_alpha   90.00
_cell.angle_beta   90.00
_cell.angle_gamma   90.00
#
_symmetry.space_group_name_H-M   'P 1'
#
loop_
_entity.id
_entity.type
_entity.pdbx_description
1 polymer ?
#
loop_
_entity_poly.entity_id
_entity_poly.type
_entity_poly.pdbx_seq_one_letter_code
_entity_poly.pdbx_strand_id
1 'polypeptide(L)'
;MKKDKSYKKLKKFINISVILGIIGTVYLIQSIIYFKQNFIFLFILGIIFIIIDYIYIYKFLLKNNIKKIKYTEIDLKTEYDIKVKKSINWIFIFFIQLIMFTFSSITLIFNSKIIEILELFNYRLLFYEIIIFMILKNILNLKFLFKLEKLDKKTKCNKEIINVVVFNIVYFIITTIIYFVFEKVFVLSPSSIFVSILSIITIIYNYTRINKIRYKKKKPNKIALVIIGSVITILLGYSYLSKDIWLVQPYINSISYLNDHNNKISYDEKTGIYTITKEKDDFKILQLTDIHLGGSALSYDKDLKALKTIYSLLERKKPDFVIVTGDLTFPVGYASFSLNNKTPVEQFAAFMRNTGIPWAFTYGNHDTESYATTDKSELNKLYKSLSYKTSRTLLYPYIQPNITGRNNQFIELRNSDNTLNQALFLIDSNAYTDDGFNKYDYIHDDQVDWYKENIEKLNKEENKTISSLIFFHMPLQEYETAYNLYQKGSNEVKYYFGSNDEKMIDKICDSEYPSKLFNVAAQLKSTKGMFCGHDHYNNMSLEYKGIRLTYGMSIDYLAMPGIARDTKQRGATLITAHKDSTIDIEQIPYTQ
;
A
#
# COMPACT_ATOMS: atom_id res chain seq x y z
N MET A 1 -20.06 -19.85 54.75
CA MET A 1 -20.20 -18.36 54.88
C MET A 1 -20.83 -17.78 53.62
N LYS A 2 -22.08 -17.29 53.67
CA LYS A 2 -22.71 -16.55 52.57
C LYS A 2 -21.89 -15.26 52.33
N LYS A 3 -21.28 -15.10 51.15
CA LYS A 3 -20.65 -13.84 50.74
C LYS A 3 -21.71 -12.73 50.77
N ASP A 4 -21.60 -11.83 51.72
CA ASP A 4 -22.50 -10.68 51.85
C ASP A 4 -22.40 -9.82 50.57
N LYS A 5 -23.53 -9.71 49.84
CA LYS A 5 -23.61 -9.05 48.52
C LYS A 5 -23.61 -7.51 48.63
N SER A 6 -23.57 -6.95 49.84
CA SER A 6 -23.65 -5.50 50.12
C SER A 6 -22.56 -4.68 49.41
N TYR A 7 -21.30 -5.12 49.44
CA TYR A 7 -20.21 -4.45 48.72
C TYR A 7 -20.39 -4.46 47.19
N LYS A 8 -20.81 -5.60 46.62
CA LYS A 8 -21.08 -5.72 45.17
C LYS A 8 -22.26 -4.83 44.75
N LYS A 9 -23.29 -4.71 45.60
CA LYS A 9 -24.46 -3.86 45.37
C LYS A 9 -24.09 -2.38 45.35
N LEU A 10 -23.24 -1.93 46.27
CA LEU A 10 -22.72 -0.58 46.30
C LEU A 10 -21.81 -0.27 45.09
N LYS A 11 -20.91 -1.19 44.73
CA LYS A 11 -20.07 -1.04 43.53
C LYS A 11 -20.89 -0.92 42.25
N LYS A 12 -21.98 -1.70 42.14
CA LYS A 12 -22.93 -1.61 41.02
C LYS A 12 -23.62 -0.24 41.02
N PHE A 13 -24.02 0.26 42.18
CA PHE A 13 -24.63 1.59 42.34
C PHE A 13 -23.69 2.72 41.88
N ILE A 14 -22.46 2.77 42.40
CA ILE A 14 -21.47 3.80 42.00
C ILE A 14 -21.25 3.79 40.48
N ASN A 15 -21.16 2.59 39.89
CA ASN A 15 -20.96 2.49 38.45
C ASN A 15 -22.17 3.02 37.66
N ILE A 16 -23.40 2.73 38.09
CA ILE A 16 -24.62 3.19 37.41
C ILE A 16 -24.74 4.71 37.53
N SER A 17 -24.50 5.28 38.71
CA SER A 17 -24.56 6.72 38.93
C SER A 17 -23.55 7.47 38.06
N VAL A 18 -22.30 7.02 38.02
CA VAL A 18 -21.27 7.63 37.16
C VAL A 18 -21.62 7.50 35.66
N ILE A 19 -22.30 6.42 35.24
CA ILE A 19 -22.77 6.27 33.85
C ILE A 19 -23.83 7.32 33.56
N LEU A 20 -24.85 7.43 34.42
CA LEU A 20 -25.95 8.38 34.23
C LEU A 20 -25.45 9.83 34.23
N GLY A 21 -24.59 10.21 35.17
CA GLY A 21 -24.02 11.56 35.23
C GLY A 21 -23.19 11.90 33.98
N ILE A 22 -22.45 10.94 33.42
CA ILE A 22 -21.67 11.16 32.20
C ILE A 22 -22.56 11.25 30.98
N ILE A 23 -23.52 10.34 30.80
CA ILE A 23 -24.50 10.43 29.72
C ILE A 23 -25.22 11.78 29.76
N GLY A 24 -25.63 12.23 30.96
CA GLY A 24 -26.25 13.54 31.13
C GLY A 24 -25.34 14.70 30.72
N THR A 25 -24.08 14.69 31.17
CA THR A 25 -23.09 15.71 30.81
C THR A 25 -22.78 15.74 29.31
N VAL A 26 -22.72 14.56 28.67
CA VAL A 26 -22.46 14.42 27.23
C VAL A 26 -23.60 15.03 26.43
N TYR A 27 -24.85 14.69 26.75
CA TYR A 27 -26.00 15.27 26.07
C TYR A 27 -26.08 16.79 26.25
N LEU A 28 -25.67 17.33 27.42
CA LEU A 28 -25.55 18.77 27.61
C LEU A 28 -24.44 19.40 26.74
N ILE A 29 -23.25 18.80 26.66
CA ILE A 29 -22.16 19.29 25.80
C ILE A 29 -22.56 19.21 24.32
N GLN A 30 -23.14 18.09 23.88
CA GLN A 30 -23.63 17.91 22.52
C GLN A 30 -24.73 18.91 22.18
N SER A 31 -25.60 19.26 23.14
CA SER A 31 -26.63 20.27 22.90
C SER A 31 -25.99 21.61 22.50
N ILE A 32 -24.93 22.03 23.18
CA ILE A 32 -24.18 23.26 22.89
C ILE A 32 -23.49 23.18 21.52
N ILE A 33 -22.90 22.01 21.18
CA ILE A 33 -22.22 21.81 19.89
C ILE A 33 -23.21 21.82 18.72
N TYR A 34 -24.37 21.17 18.86
CA TYR A 34 -25.42 21.08 17.84
C TYR A 34 -26.51 22.13 18.02
N PHE A 35 -26.14 23.33 18.47
CA PHE A 35 -27.07 24.40 18.85
C PHE A 35 -28.14 24.69 17.78
N LYS A 36 -27.80 24.56 16.49
CA LYS A 36 -28.70 24.86 15.37
C LYS A 36 -29.65 23.72 14.97
N GLN A 37 -29.33 22.45 15.26
CA GLN A 37 -30.05 21.33 14.65
C GLN A 37 -30.77 20.43 15.65
N ASN A 38 -30.37 20.38 16.93
CA ASN A 38 -31.00 19.51 17.94
C ASN A 38 -30.85 19.99 19.39
N PHE A 39 -30.59 21.29 19.63
CA PHE A 39 -30.30 21.84 20.96
C PHE A 39 -31.31 21.40 22.03
N ILE A 40 -32.59 21.68 21.80
CA ILE A 40 -33.66 21.48 22.80
C ILE A 40 -33.75 19.99 23.18
N PHE A 41 -33.72 19.10 22.19
CA PHE A 41 -33.83 17.66 22.41
C PHE A 41 -32.64 17.10 23.22
N LEU A 42 -31.41 17.43 22.81
CA LEU A 42 -30.18 16.99 23.48
C LEU A 42 -30.06 17.60 24.88
N PHE A 43 -30.42 18.87 25.05
CA PHE A 43 -30.39 19.55 26.34
C PHE A 43 -31.36 18.90 27.33
N ILE A 44 -32.60 18.63 26.91
CA ILE A 44 -33.61 17.94 27.73
C ILE A 44 -33.14 16.54 28.13
N LEU A 45 -32.59 15.76 27.20
CA LEU A 45 -32.01 14.45 27.49
C LEU A 45 -30.92 14.56 28.57
N GLY A 46 -30.01 15.53 28.43
CA GLY A 46 -28.95 15.78 29.40
C GLY A 46 -29.48 16.03 30.82
N ILE A 47 -30.46 16.91 30.94
CA ILE A 47 -31.13 17.21 32.21
C ILE A 47 -31.84 15.99 32.79
N ILE A 48 -32.56 15.21 31.97
CA ILE A 48 -33.26 13.99 32.40
C ILE A 48 -32.27 13.00 33.03
N PHE A 49 -31.14 12.74 32.38
CA PHE A 49 -30.15 11.80 32.92
C PHE A 49 -29.53 12.27 34.24
N ILE A 50 -29.30 13.58 34.41
CA ILE A 50 -28.83 14.17 35.67
C ILE A 50 -29.88 14.02 36.78
N ILE A 51 -31.16 14.26 36.47
CA ILE A 51 -32.26 14.09 37.43
C ILE A 51 -32.41 12.61 37.82
N ILE A 52 -32.32 11.69 36.85
CA ILE A 52 -32.37 10.24 37.12
C ILE A 52 -31.19 9.84 38.02
N ASP A 53 -29.98 10.34 37.76
CA ASP A 53 -28.82 10.10 38.62
C ASP A 53 -29.07 10.62 40.05
N TYR A 54 -29.55 11.85 40.19
CA TYR A 54 -29.90 12.44 41.48
C TYR A 54 -30.91 11.60 42.27
N ILE A 55 -32.00 11.19 41.63
CA ILE A 55 -33.03 10.33 42.24
C ILE A 55 -32.43 8.97 42.62
N TYR A 56 -31.60 8.40 41.75
CA TYR A 56 -30.93 7.13 41.98
C TYR A 56 -30.01 7.20 43.20
N ILE A 57 -29.23 8.27 43.33
CA ILE A 57 -28.37 8.55 44.48
C ILE A 57 -29.20 8.70 45.76
N TYR A 58 -30.23 9.53 45.73
CA TYR A 58 -31.10 9.79 46.87
C TYR A 58 -31.76 8.50 47.40
N LYS A 59 -32.36 7.70 46.50
CA LYS A 59 -32.97 6.40 46.86
C LYS A 59 -31.96 5.41 47.45
N PHE A 60 -30.74 5.40 46.94
CA PHE A 60 -29.71 4.50 47.44
C PHE A 60 -29.23 4.89 48.84
N LEU A 61 -29.05 6.18 49.10
CA LEU A 61 -28.63 6.72 50.40
C LEU A 61 -29.68 6.48 51.49
N LEU A 62 -30.97 6.65 51.19
CA LEU A 62 -32.07 6.35 52.12
C LEU A 62 -32.12 4.87 52.53
N LYS A 63 -31.81 3.96 51.59
CA LYS A 63 -31.99 2.52 51.78
C LYS A 63 -30.78 1.81 52.41
N ASN A 64 -29.60 2.41 52.39
CA ASN A 64 -28.38 1.74 52.83
C ASN A 64 -27.59 2.61 53.82
N ASN A 65 -27.44 2.12 55.05
CA ASN A 65 -26.52 2.73 56.00
C ASN A 65 -25.08 2.31 55.64
N ILE A 66 -24.37 3.18 54.90
CA ILE A 66 -23.03 2.91 54.35
C ILE A 66 -22.03 2.47 55.42
N LYS A 67 -22.19 2.92 56.68
CA LYS A 67 -21.35 2.53 57.83
C LYS A 67 -21.50 1.06 58.26
N LYS A 68 -22.57 0.36 57.85
CA LYS A 68 -22.87 -1.05 58.25
C LYS A 68 -22.52 -2.10 57.18
N ILE A 69 -21.89 -1.72 56.07
CA ILE A 69 -21.51 -2.67 55.01
C ILE A 69 -20.41 -3.60 55.53
N LYS A 70 -20.67 -4.92 55.59
CA LYS A 70 -19.65 -5.92 55.96
C LYS A 70 -18.69 -6.16 54.79
N TYR A 71 -17.40 -6.01 55.03
CA TYR A 71 -16.33 -6.27 54.06
C TYR A 71 -15.13 -6.94 54.74
N THR A 72 -14.39 -7.77 53.98
CA THR A 72 -13.09 -8.27 54.45
C THR A 72 -11.98 -7.30 54.06
N GLU A 73 -10.94 -7.21 54.89
CA GLU A 73 -9.77 -6.36 54.60
C GLU A 73 -9.04 -6.79 53.33
N ILE A 74 -9.04 -8.10 53.04
CA ILE A 74 -8.44 -8.69 51.83
C ILE A 74 -9.19 -8.24 50.57
N ASP A 75 -10.53 -8.20 50.61
CA ASP A 75 -11.35 -7.74 49.49
C ASP A 75 -11.12 -6.24 49.21
N LEU A 76 -11.01 -5.42 50.26
CA LEU A 76 -10.73 -3.99 50.13
C LEU A 76 -9.35 -3.72 49.52
N LYS A 77 -8.31 -4.39 50.01
CA LYS A 77 -6.94 -4.28 49.48
C LYS A 77 -6.86 -4.75 48.02
N THR A 78 -7.59 -5.81 47.68
CA THR A 78 -7.66 -6.34 46.31
C THR A 78 -8.37 -5.37 45.36
N GLU A 79 -9.51 -4.81 45.76
CA GLU A 79 -10.18 -3.82 44.91
C GLU A 79 -9.34 -2.55 44.77
N TYR A 80 -8.75 -2.05 45.87
CA TYR A 80 -7.83 -0.91 45.82
C TYR A 80 -6.73 -1.13 44.78
N ASP A 81 -6.05 -2.29 44.82
CA ASP A 81 -4.99 -2.65 43.88
C ASP A 81 -5.48 -2.62 42.41
N ILE A 82 -6.69 -3.13 42.16
CA ILE A 82 -7.31 -3.12 40.83
C ILE A 82 -7.62 -1.69 40.39
N LYS A 83 -8.17 -0.86 41.29
CA LYS A 83 -8.64 0.50 40.97
C LYS A 83 -7.50 1.48 40.79
N VAL A 84 -6.44 1.38 41.57
CA VAL A 84 -5.21 2.17 41.37
C VAL A 84 -4.60 1.83 40.01
N LYS A 85 -4.42 0.53 39.72
CA LYS A 85 -3.90 0.09 38.42
C LYS A 85 -4.74 0.65 37.27
N LYS A 86 -6.06 0.45 37.32
CA LYS A 86 -6.96 0.90 36.26
C LYS A 86 -6.95 2.42 36.11
N SER A 87 -6.96 3.19 37.20
CA SER A 87 -6.92 4.65 37.15
C SER A 87 -5.69 5.14 36.39
N ILE A 88 -4.51 4.64 36.77
CA ILE A 88 -3.24 5.03 36.14
C ILE A 88 -3.21 4.61 34.66
N ASN A 89 -3.61 3.37 34.34
CA ASN A 89 -3.63 2.90 32.95
C ASN A 89 -4.59 3.73 32.07
N TRP A 90 -5.75 4.10 32.58
CA TRP A 90 -6.69 4.93 31.81
C TRP A 90 -6.17 6.35 31.59
N ILE A 91 -5.37 6.90 32.51
CA ILE A 91 -4.66 8.17 32.28
C ILE A 91 -3.64 8.01 31.15
N PHE A 92 -2.82 6.95 31.15
CA PHE A 92 -1.91 6.69 30.02
C PHE A 92 -2.66 6.51 28.70
N ILE A 93 -3.76 5.74 28.68
CA ILE A 93 -4.60 5.56 27.49
C ILE A 93 -5.16 6.89 26.99
N PHE A 94 -5.59 7.79 27.89
CA PHE A 94 -6.04 9.14 27.52
C PHE A 94 -4.96 9.90 26.74
N PHE A 95 -3.73 9.92 27.25
CA PHE A 95 -2.64 10.65 26.60
C PHE A 95 -2.14 9.96 25.33
N ILE A 96 -2.14 8.63 25.26
CA ILE A 96 -1.88 7.89 24.01
C ILE A 96 -2.89 8.33 22.94
N GLN A 97 -4.18 8.38 23.30
CA GLN A 97 -5.20 8.81 22.37
C GLN A 97 -5.06 10.28 21.99
N LEU A 98 -4.73 11.14 22.95
CA LEU A 98 -4.48 12.56 22.73
C LEU A 98 -3.35 12.77 21.71
N ILE A 99 -2.22 12.09 21.90
CA ILE A 99 -1.08 12.07 20.97
C ILE A 99 -1.54 11.63 19.58
N MET A 100 -2.19 10.47 19.47
CA MET A 100 -2.67 9.96 18.18
C MET A 100 -3.57 10.97 17.47
N PHE A 101 -4.51 11.56 18.21
CA PHE A 101 -5.44 12.54 17.67
C PHE A 101 -4.72 13.79 17.19
N THR A 102 -3.95 14.44 18.07
CA THR A 102 -3.22 15.67 17.75
C THR A 102 -2.38 15.49 16.50
N PHE A 103 -1.61 14.41 16.38
CA PHE A 103 -0.76 14.18 15.22
C PHE A 103 -1.52 13.74 13.96
N SER A 104 -2.63 13.01 14.10
CA SER A 104 -3.50 12.71 12.96
C SER A 104 -4.23 13.95 12.43
N SER A 105 -4.50 14.92 13.30
CA SER A 105 -5.22 16.14 12.97
C SER A 105 -4.30 17.23 12.45
N ILE A 106 -3.04 17.33 12.89
CA ILE A 106 -2.10 18.35 12.38
C ILE A 106 -1.95 18.26 10.86
N THR A 107 -1.83 17.04 10.30
CA THR A 107 -1.77 16.83 8.84
C THR A 107 -3.03 17.27 8.11
N LEU A 108 -4.20 17.21 8.76
CA LEU A 108 -5.50 17.60 8.18
C LEU A 108 -5.76 19.10 8.35
N ILE A 109 -5.37 19.70 9.47
CA ILE A 109 -5.67 21.10 9.82
C ILE A 109 -5.12 22.09 8.78
N PHE A 110 -3.98 21.78 8.14
CA PHE A 110 -3.41 22.66 7.13
C PHE A 110 -4.16 22.65 5.78
N ASN A 111 -4.97 21.62 5.50
CA ASN A 111 -5.60 21.40 4.18
C ASN A 111 -7.13 21.20 4.22
N SER A 112 -7.77 21.16 5.40
CA SER A 112 -9.20 20.85 5.55
C SER A 112 -10.04 22.07 5.94
N LYS A 113 -11.33 22.03 5.59
CA LYS A 113 -12.30 23.06 6.02
C LYS A 113 -12.60 22.93 7.52
N ILE A 114 -12.93 24.05 8.18
CA ILE A 114 -13.28 24.08 9.61
C ILE A 114 -14.40 23.08 9.96
N ILE A 115 -15.38 22.89 9.07
CA ILE A 115 -16.48 21.93 9.25
C ILE A 115 -15.97 20.48 9.29
N GLU A 116 -15.03 20.10 8.40
CA GLU A 116 -14.46 18.75 8.37
C GLU A 116 -13.66 18.46 9.65
N ILE A 117 -12.95 19.47 10.16
CA ILE A 117 -12.22 19.38 11.44
C ILE A 117 -13.19 19.16 12.61
N LEU A 118 -14.31 19.88 12.64
CA LEU A 118 -15.35 19.73 13.66
C LEU A 118 -16.02 18.36 13.61
N GLU A 119 -16.28 17.82 12.42
CA GLU A 119 -16.81 16.46 12.24
C GLU A 119 -15.82 15.39 12.72
N LEU A 120 -14.53 15.55 12.43
CA LEU A 120 -13.47 14.64 12.89
C LEU A 120 -13.35 14.64 14.41
N PHE A 121 -13.48 15.82 15.04
CA PHE A 121 -13.50 15.96 16.49
C PHE A 121 -14.74 15.29 17.09
N ASN A 122 -15.92 15.52 16.52
CA ASN A 122 -17.18 14.92 16.96
C ASN A 122 -17.15 13.38 16.90
N TYR A 123 -16.63 12.80 15.81
CA TYR A 123 -16.51 11.34 15.67
C TYR A 123 -15.66 10.72 16.79
N ARG A 124 -14.64 11.44 17.26
CA ARG A 124 -13.72 10.94 18.30
C ARG A 124 -14.11 11.34 19.72
N LEU A 125 -15.04 12.28 19.88
CA LEU A 125 -15.50 12.78 21.18
C LEU A 125 -16.01 11.63 22.07
N LEU A 126 -16.82 10.73 21.51
CA LEU A 126 -17.36 9.54 22.21
C LEU A 126 -16.24 8.66 22.81
N PHE A 127 -15.10 8.54 22.12
CA PHE A 127 -13.98 7.74 22.58
C PHE A 127 -13.28 8.39 23.79
N TYR A 128 -13.09 9.70 23.75
CA TYR A 128 -12.57 10.46 24.89
C TYR A 128 -13.51 10.42 26.09
N GLU A 129 -14.82 10.48 25.86
CA GLU A 129 -15.84 10.36 26.92
C GLU A 129 -15.75 9.02 27.64
N ILE A 130 -15.61 7.91 26.90
CA ILE A 130 -15.43 6.57 27.50
C ILE A 130 -14.15 6.52 28.34
N ILE A 131 -13.05 7.11 27.86
CA ILE A 131 -11.79 7.15 28.61
C ILE A 131 -11.94 7.98 29.88
N ILE A 132 -12.46 9.20 29.78
CA ILE A 132 -12.70 10.11 30.90
C ILE A 132 -13.65 9.45 31.91
N PHE A 133 -14.70 8.78 31.44
CA PHE A 133 -15.60 7.97 32.26
C PHE A 133 -14.82 6.93 33.07
N MET A 134 -13.96 6.16 32.42
CA MET A 134 -13.19 5.13 33.10
C MET A 134 -12.22 5.72 34.12
N ILE A 135 -11.62 6.89 33.85
CA ILE A 135 -10.78 7.62 34.82
C ILE A 135 -11.61 8.05 36.02
N LEU A 136 -12.67 8.84 35.81
CA LEU A 136 -13.51 9.41 36.87
C LEU A 136 -14.14 8.32 37.72
N LYS A 137 -14.68 7.27 37.09
CA LYS A 137 -15.22 6.08 37.75
C LYS A 137 -14.21 5.45 38.69
N ASN A 138 -12.95 5.28 38.26
CA ASN A 138 -11.95 4.62 39.11
C ASN A 138 -11.46 5.55 40.23
N ILE A 139 -11.33 6.86 39.98
CA ILE A 139 -10.99 7.86 41.01
C ILE A 139 -12.08 7.96 42.08
N LEU A 140 -13.35 8.00 41.69
CA LEU A 140 -14.47 8.04 42.64
C LEU A 140 -14.52 6.77 43.51
N ASN A 141 -14.30 5.60 42.90
CA ASN A 141 -14.17 4.35 43.63
C ASN A 141 -13.00 4.38 44.63
N LEU A 142 -11.85 4.97 44.26
CA LEU A 142 -10.71 5.15 45.18
C LEU A 142 -11.05 6.11 46.33
N LYS A 143 -11.65 7.27 46.04
CA LYS A 143 -12.12 8.22 47.07
C LYS A 143 -13.07 7.54 48.06
N PHE A 144 -13.97 6.71 47.57
CA PHE A 144 -14.87 5.92 48.42
C PHE A 144 -14.10 4.90 49.27
N LEU A 145 -13.20 4.12 48.67
CA LEU A 145 -12.39 3.15 49.40
C LEU A 145 -11.60 3.81 50.54
N PHE A 146 -11.06 5.02 50.35
CA PHE A 146 -10.36 5.77 51.39
C PHE A 146 -11.24 6.35 52.50
N LYS A 147 -12.57 6.41 52.31
CA LYS A 147 -13.51 6.76 53.40
C LYS A 147 -13.74 5.58 54.35
N LEU A 148 -13.34 4.37 53.97
CA LEU A 148 -13.34 3.20 54.84
C LEU A 148 -12.03 3.21 55.64
N GLU A 149 -12.11 3.24 56.97
CA GLU A 149 -11.01 3.52 57.92
C GLU A 149 -9.76 2.60 57.85
N LYS A 150 -9.70 1.65 56.91
CA LYS A 150 -8.70 0.57 56.87
C LYS A 150 -7.62 0.69 55.78
N LEU A 151 -7.49 1.82 55.07
CA LEU A 151 -6.51 2.00 53.99
C LEU A 151 -5.50 3.13 54.28
N ASP A 152 -4.23 2.77 54.44
CA ASP A 152 -3.10 3.65 54.78
C ASP A 152 -2.40 4.32 53.58
N LYS A 153 -2.79 3.99 52.34
CA LYS A 153 -2.06 4.41 51.12
C LYS A 153 -2.62 5.64 50.40
N LYS A 154 -3.58 6.37 50.99
CA LYS A 154 -4.26 7.53 50.37
C LYS A 154 -3.30 8.57 49.81
N THR A 155 -2.37 9.06 50.62
CA THR A 155 -1.42 10.12 50.24
C THR A 155 -0.50 9.66 49.11
N LYS A 156 0.03 8.43 49.21
CA LYS A 156 0.89 7.83 48.18
C LYS A 156 0.14 7.64 46.85
N CYS A 157 -1.11 7.17 46.90
CA CYS A 157 -1.95 7.00 45.71
C CYS A 157 -2.23 8.34 45.01
N ASN A 158 -2.66 9.37 45.76
CA ASN A 158 -2.95 10.68 45.19
C ASN A 158 -1.70 11.30 44.55
N LYS A 159 -0.55 11.21 45.21
CA LYS A 159 0.73 11.67 44.67
C LYS A 159 1.09 10.96 43.36
N GLU A 160 0.92 9.64 43.29
CA GLU A 160 1.21 8.90 42.05
C GLU A 160 0.26 9.21 40.91
N ILE A 161 -1.03 9.46 41.18
CA ILE A 161 -1.97 9.93 40.14
C ILE A 161 -1.51 11.27 39.56
N ILE A 162 -1.14 12.23 40.43
CA ILE A 162 -0.63 13.54 40.00
C ILE A 162 0.65 13.37 39.18
N ASN A 163 1.61 12.56 39.65
CA ASN A 163 2.87 12.32 38.95
C ASN A 163 2.64 11.77 37.53
N VAL A 164 1.71 10.83 37.36
CA VAL A 164 1.38 10.27 36.04
C VAL A 164 0.79 11.33 35.13
N VAL A 165 -0.13 12.16 35.63
CA VAL A 165 -0.72 13.25 34.83
C VAL A 165 0.36 14.24 34.39
N VAL A 166 1.20 14.72 35.32
CA VAL A 166 2.30 15.66 35.02
C VAL A 166 3.27 15.05 34.02
N PHE A 167 3.69 13.80 34.23
CA PHE A 167 4.59 13.09 33.31
C PHE A 167 4.03 13.05 31.89
N ASN A 168 2.76 12.68 31.73
CA ASN A 168 2.17 12.57 30.41
C ASN A 168 1.93 13.93 29.75
N ILE A 169 1.64 15.00 30.51
CA ILE A 169 1.57 16.37 29.98
C ILE A 169 2.93 16.80 29.43
N VAL A 170 4.01 16.59 30.21
CA VAL A 170 5.37 16.90 29.78
C VAL A 170 5.75 16.08 28.55
N TYR A 171 5.45 14.79 28.55
CA TYR A 171 5.69 13.91 27.41
C TYR A 171 4.97 14.40 26.16
N PHE A 172 3.68 14.73 26.26
CA PHE A 172 2.88 15.28 25.17
C PHE A 172 3.54 16.55 24.60
N ILE A 173 3.85 17.53 25.45
CA ILE A 173 4.49 18.79 25.04
C ILE A 173 5.81 18.54 24.31
N ILE A 174 6.69 17.71 24.87
CA ILE A 174 7.98 17.38 24.24
C ILE A 174 7.77 16.72 22.88
N THR A 175 6.89 15.72 22.79
CA THR A 175 6.62 15.03 21.52
C THR A 175 6.02 15.95 20.47
N THR A 176 5.17 16.89 20.87
CA THR A 176 4.61 17.92 19.98
C THR A 176 5.69 18.86 19.48
N ILE A 177 6.61 19.30 20.35
CA ILE A 177 7.75 20.15 19.94
C ILE A 177 8.65 19.39 18.95
N ILE A 178 9.03 18.14 19.25
CA ILE A 178 9.86 17.32 18.35
C ILE A 178 9.17 17.15 17.01
N TYR A 179 7.85 16.88 16.99
CA TYR A 179 7.11 16.78 15.75
C TYR A 179 7.24 18.03 14.89
N PHE A 180 7.01 19.23 15.45
CA PHE A 180 7.09 20.48 14.68
C PHE A 180 8.51 20.84 14.25
N VAL A 181 9.52 20.61 15.10
CA VAL A 181 10.93 20.90 14.76
C VAL A 181 11.41 20.05 13.60
N PHE A 182 10.94 18.80 13.52
CA PHE A 182 11.40 17.83 12.55
C PHE A 182 10.32 17.42 11.54
N GLU A 183 9.23 18.18 11.41
CA GLU A 183 8.11 17.87 10.50
C GLU A 183 8.59 17.71 9.05
N LYS A 184 9.57 18.54 8.64
CA LYS A 184 10.19 18.48 7.30
C LYS A 184 11.23 17.37 7.14
N VAL A 185 11.68 16.76 8.24
CA VAL A 185 12.73 15.75 8.27
C VAL A 185 12.13 14.35 8.43
N PHE A 186 11.04 14.22 9.19
CA PHE A 186 10.35 12.97 9.42
C PHE A 186 9.30 12.71 8.33
N VAL A 187 9.72 11.95 7.31
CA VAL A 187 8.83 11.31 6.33
C VAL A 187 7.82 10.38 7.01
N LEU A 188 8.22 9.79 8.14
CA LEU A 188 7.37 9.00 9.04
C LEU A 188 6.55 9.93 9.92
N SER A 189 5.22 9.76 10.01
CA SER A 189 4.49 10.35 11.14
C SER A 189 5.08 9.79 12.46
N PRO A 190 5.83 10.56 13.26
CA PRO A 190 6.53 10.04 14.43
C PRO A 190 5.54 9.72 15.57
N SER A 191 4.26 9.99 15.36
CA SER A 191 3.15 9.65 16.26
C SER A 191 3.15 8.17 16.66
N SER A 192 3.39 7.24 15.73
CA SER A 192 3.44 5.80 16.04
C SER A 192 4.62 5.47 16.95
N ILE A 193 5.77 6.12 16.75
CA ILE A 193 6.95 5.96 17.59
C ILE A 193 6.66 6.49 19.00
N PHE A 194 6.10 7.71 19.11
CA PHE A 194 5.75 8.31 20.38
C PHE A 194 4.70 7.50 21.15
N VAL A 195 3.71 6.94 20.47
CA VAL A 195 2.70 6.04 21.07
C VAL A 195 3.34 4.74 21.55
N SER A 196 4.23 4.14 20.76
CA SER A 196 4.94 2.91 21.13
C SER A 196 5.80 3.11 22.38
N ILE A 197 6.57 4.20 22.43
CA ILE A 197 7.39 4.55 23.60
C ILE A 197 6.50 4.72 24.83
N LEU A 198 5.40 5.49 24.74
CA LEU A 198 4.50 5.71 25.88
C LEU A 198 3.79 4.42 26.34
N SER A 199 3.48 3.52 25.40
CA SER A 199 2.92 2.20 25.70
C SER A 199 3.89 1.30 26.45
N ILE A 200 5.17 1.28 26.04
CA ILE A 200 6.24 0.57 26.76
C ILE A 200 6.42 1.15 28.16
N ILE A 201 6.45 2.48 28.29
CA ILE A 201 6.52 3.16 29.60
C ILE A 201 5.34 2.75 30.48
N THR A 202 4.12 2.69 29.95
CA THR A 202 2.92 2.25 30.68
C THR A 202 3.09 0.83 31.24
N ILE A 203 3.66 -0.09 30.47
CA ILE A 203 3.92 -1.47 30.91
C ILE A 203 4.97 -1.46 32.03
N ILE A 204 6.08 -0.75 31.86
CA ILE A 204 7.14 -0.66 32.88
C ILE A 204 6.59 -0.02 34.17
N TYR A 205 5.77 1.03 34.05
CA TYR A 205 5.16 1.74 35.16
C TYR A 205 4.30 0.81 36.02
N ASN A 206 3.56 -0.10 35.38
CA ASN A 206 2.71 -1.09 36.05
C ASN A 206 3.49 -2.04 36.98
N TYR A 207 4.74 -2.38 36.63
CA TYR A 207 5.56 -3.32 37.40
C TYR A 207 6.60 -2.65 38.30
N THR A 208 6.79 -1.34 38.17
CA THR A 208 7.73 -0.55 38.99
C THR A 208 7.00 0.34 39.99
N ARG A 209 6.46 1.48 39.54
CA ARG A 209 5.82 2.51 40.37
C ARG A 209 4.51 2.04 40.99
N ILE A 210 3.63 1.41 40.21
CA ILE A 210 2.34 0.89 40.74
C ILE A 210 2.59 -0.19 41.81
N ASN A 211 3.60 -1.05 41.63
CA ASN A 211 3.96 -2.06 42.62
C ASN A 211 4.42 -1.48 43.97
N LYS A 212 4.94 -0.24 44.00
CA LYS A 212 5.29 0.45 45.27
C LYS A 212 4.07 0.87 46.08
N ILE A 213 2.93 1.13 45.41
CA ILE A 213 1.70 1.62 46.05
C ILE A 213 0.61 0.55 46.20
N ARG A 214 0.80 -0.65 45.66
CA ARG A 214 -0.11 -1.79 45.82
C ARG A 214 0.14 -2.58 47.09
N TYR A 215 -0.90 -3.24 47.63
CA TYR A 215 -0.77 -4.18 48.73
C TYR A 215 -0.21 -5.52 48.26
N LYS A 216 -0.65 -6.02 47.09
CA LYS A 216 -0.13 -7.26 46.50
C LYS A 216 0.69 -6.95 45.25
N LYS A 217 2.01 -6.95 45.36
CA LYS A 217 2.93 -6.81 44.23
C LYS A 217 2.61 -7.85 43.15
N LYS A 218 2.58 -7.44 41.89
CA LYS A 218 2.49 -8.38 40.74
C LYS A 218 3.84 -8.45 40.04
N LYS A 219 4.28 -9.66 39.73
CA LYS A 219 5.39 -9.88 38.80
C LYS A 219 4.86 -9.83 37.36
N PRO A 220 5.67 -9.38 36.39
CA PRO A 220 5.31 -9.47 34.99
C PRO A 220 5.13 -10.92 34.58
N ASN A 221 4.05 -11.21 33.85
CA ASN A 221 3.94 -12.46 33.12
C ASN A 221 4.79 -12.31 31.84
N LYS A 222 6.02 -12.83 31.88
CA LYS A 222 6.99 -12.69 30.78
C LYS A 222 6.44 -13.24 29.47
N ILE A 223 5.76 -14.40 29.51
CA ILE A 223 5.17 -15.03 28.33
C ILE A 223 4.10 -14.13 27.71
N ALA A 224 3.17 -13.60 28.53
CA ALA A 224 2.13 -12.71 28.02
C ALA A 224 2.70 -11.41 27.44
N LEU A 225 3.77 -10.86 28.02
CA LEU A 225 4.44 -9.67 27.49
C LEU A 225 5.12 -9.93 26.14
N VAL A 226 5.78 -11.09 26.00
CA VAL A 226 6.38 -11.50 24.72
C VAL A 226 5.30 -11.66 23.66
N ILE A 227 4.22 -12.40 23.94
CA ILE A 227 3.11 -12.60 22.98
C ILE A 227 2.50 -11.26 22.56
N ILE A 228 2.16 -10.39 23.51
CA ILE A 228 1.58 -9.08 23.21
C ILE A 228 2.58 -8.22 22.42
N GLY A 229 3.86 -8.24 22.79
CA GLY A 229 4.91 -7.51 22.08
C GLY A 229 5.07 -7.99 20.64
N SER A 230 5.08 -9.29 20.39
CA SER A 230 5.15 -9.88 19.06
C SER A 230 3.94 -9.50 18.21
N VAL A 231 2.72 -9.61 18.76
CA VAL A 231 1.49 -9.21 18.05
C VAL A 231 1.52 -7.72 17.68
N ILE A 232 1.90 -6.85 18.62
CA ILE A 232 2.02 -5.41 18.35
C ILE A 232 3.08 -5.15 17.28
N THR A 233 4.23 -5.83 17.34
CA THR A 233 5.32 -5.65 16.37
C THR A 233 4.89 -6.07 14.97
N ILE A 234 4.18 -7.20 14.85
CA ILE A 234 3.63 -7.67 13.56
C ILE A 234 2.61 -6.67 13.02
N LEU A 235 1.67 -6.21 13.86
CA LEU A 235 0.64 -5.25 13.43
C LEU A 235 1.23 -3.89 13.02
N LEU A 236 2.21 -3.38 13.77
CA LEU A 236 2.91 -2.14 13.44
C LEU A 236 3.78 -2.30 12.19
N GLY A 237 4.45 -3.44 12.06
CA GLY A 237 5.25 -3.79 10.89
C GLY A 237 4.37 -3.84 9.64
N TYR A 238 3.29 -4.62 9.66
CA TYR A 238 2.32 -4.69 8.57
C TYR A 238 1.74 -3.30 8.24
N SER A 239 1.25 -2.57 9.24
CA SER A 239 0.72 -1.21 9.05
C SER A 239 1.74 -0.24 8.46
N TYR A 240 3.03 -0.46 8.68
CA TYR A 240 4.09 0.35 8.08
C TYR A 240 4.38 -0.06 6.65
N LEU A 241 4.55 -1.36 6.39
CA LEU A 241 4.83 -1.91 5.06
C LEU A 241 3.69 -1.63 4.07
N SER A 242 2.45 -1.48 4.56
CA SER A 242 1.27 -1.18 3.74
C SER A 242 1.01 0.31 3.50
N LYS A 243 1.91 1.23 3.89
CA LYS A 243 1.67 2.68 3.75
C LYS A 243 1.86 3.18 2.32
N ASP A 244 1.09 4.18 1.95
CA ASP A 244 1.33 5.01 0.76
C ASP A 244 2.46 6.02 1.05
N ILE A 245 3.59 5.89 0.35
CA ILE A 245 4.79 6.73 0.55
C ILE A 245 5.15 7.47 -0.75
N TRP A 246 5.14 8.81 -0.69
CA TRP A 246 5.26 9.70 -1.86
C TRP A 246 6.63 10.38 -2.01
N LEU A 247 7.70 9.67 -1.70
CA LEU A 247 9.04 10.26 -1.60
C LEU A 247 9.65 10.71 -2.94
N VAL A 248 9.32 10.04 -4.04
CA VAL A 248 9.85 10.37 -5.38
C VAL A 248 9.08 11.52 -6.05
N GLN A 249 7.95 11.95 -5.48
CA GLN A 249 7.08 12.97 -6.09
C GLN A 249 7.77 14.31 -6.38
N PRO A 250 8.66 14.84 -5.52
CA PRO A 250 9.40 16.07 -5.84
C PRO A 250 10.24 15.95 -7.12
N TYR A 251 10.88 14.80 -7.34
CA TYR A 251 11.62 14.54 -8.57
C TYR A 251 10.67 14.44 -9.76
N ILE A 252 9.58 13.67 -9.65
CA ILE A 252 8.57 13.52 -10.70
C ILE A 252 8.01 14.89 -11.12
N ASN A 253 7.75 15.79 -10.17
CA ASN A 253 7.24 17.13 -10.46
C ASN A 253 8.29 18.07 -11.09
N SER A 254 9.57 17.73 -11.01
CA SER A 254 10.67 18.55 -11.54
C SER A 254 11.07 18.21 -12.98
N ILE A 255 10.64 17.06 -13.50
CA ILE A 255 11.03 16.60 -14.83
C ILE A 255 10.35 17.43 -15.92
N SER A 256 11.02 17.58 -17.07
CA SER A 256 10.46 18.33 -18.20
C SER A 256 9.54 17.46 -19.05
N TYR A 257 8.61 18.13 -19.74
CA TYR A 257 7.82 17.53 -20.80
C TYR A 257 8.72 17.20 -22.00
N LEU A 258 8.65 15.98 -22.52
CA LEU A 258 9.54 15.46 -23.56
C LEU A 258 8.84 15.18 -24.89
N ASN A 259 7.53 14.96 -24.88
CA ASN A 259 6.80 14.59 -26.09
C ASN A 259 6.73 15.77 -27.08
N ASP A 260 7.37 15.64 -28.23
CA ASP A 260 7.35 16.61 -29.32
C ASP A 260 6.59 16.10 -30.57
N HIS A 261 5.83 15.01 -30.43
CA HIS A 261 5.13 14.33 -31.54
C HIS A 261 3.60 14.54 -31.47
N ASN A 262 2.94 14.72 -32.62
CA ASN A 262 1.48 14.89 -32.72
C ASN A 262 0.78 13.63 -33.23
N ASN A 263 1.23 12.44 -32.81
CA ASN A 263 0.59 11.18 -33.16
C ASN A 263 -0.88 11.18 -32.69
N LYS A 264 -1.81 10.83 -33.58
CA LYS A 264 -3.24 10.80 -33.25
C LYS A 264 -3.59 9.48 -32.59
N ILE A 265 -4.20 9.53 -31.41
CA ILE A 265 -4.64 8.34 -30.67
C ILE A 265 -6.17 8.34 -30.58
N SER A 266 -6.78 7.27 -31.07
CA SER A 266 -8.22 7.00 -30.96
C SER A 266 -8.48 5.69 -30.22
N TYR A 267 -9.68 5.54 -29.67
CA TYR A 267 -10.12 4.35 -28.95
C TYR A 267 -11.50 3.92 -29.44
N ASP A 268 -11.65 2.63 -29.76
CA ASP A 268 -12.92 2.04 -30.11
C ASP A 268 -13.61 1.49 -28.85
N GLU A 269 -14.71 2.14 -28.45
CA GLU A 269 -15.50 1.79 -27.27
C GLU A 269 -16.28 0.47 -27.41
N LYS A 270 -16.30 -0.17 -28.58
CA LYS A 270 -16.94 -1.48 -28.78
C LYS A 270 -15.92 -2.61 -28.67
N THR A 271 -14.77 -2.45 -29.30
CA THR A 271 -13.74 -3.50 -29.40
C THR A 271 -12.68 -3.40 -28.31
N GLY A 272 -12.51 -2.22 -27.70
CA GLY A 272 -11.46 -1.96 -26.73
C GLY A 272 -10.08 -1.68 -27.34
N ILE A 273 -10.02 -1.52 -28.67
CA ILE A 273 -8.77 -1.33 -29.41
C ILE A 273 -8.38 0.15 -29.43
N TYR A 274 -7.11 0.43 -29.16
CA TYR A 274 -6.50 1.73 -29.43
C TYR A 274 -5.88 1.72 -30.83
N THR A 275 -5.99 2.85 -31.53
CA THR A 275 -5.28 3.09 -32.80
C THR A 275 -4.38 4.30 -32.63
N ILE A 276 -3.11 4.13 -32.94
CA ILE A 276 -2.11 5.21 -33.03
C ILE A 276 -1.85 5.45 -34.51
N THR A 277 -2.17 6.64 -35.01
CA THR A 277 -1.81 7.07 -36.36
C THR A 277 -0.53 7.89 -36.27
N LYS A 278 0.57 7.36 -36.84
CA LYS A 278 1.86 8.04 -36.80
C LYS A 278 1.92 9.23 -37.76
N GLU A 279 2.57 10.29 -37.31
CA GLU A 279 2.79 11.51 -38.11
C GLU A 279 4.02 11.37 -39.03
N LYS A 280 5.04 10.64 -38.56
CA LYS A 280 6.33 10.47 -39.24
C LYS A 280 6.44 9.11 -39.91
N ASP A 281 7.38 8.98 -40.85
CA ASP A 281 7.65 7.71 -41.51
C ASP A 281 8.21 6.66 -40.54
N ASP A 282 9.01 7.07 -39.56
CA ASP A 282 9.52 6.23 -38.49
C ASP A 282 8.71 6.42 -37.21
N PHE A 283 8.37 5.32 -36.55
CA PHE A 283 7.71 5.32 -35.24
C PHE A 283 8.55 4.54 -34.23
N LYS A 284 8.93 5.20 -33.14
CA LYS A 284 9.86 4.69 -32.14
C LYS A 284 9.12 4.18 -30.90
N ILE A 285 9.20 2.87 -30.66
CA ILE A 285 8.71 2.22 -29.45
C ILE A 285 9.90 1.93 -28.55
N LEU A 286 9.91 2.48 -27.34
CA LEU A 286 10.90 2.14 -26.32
C LEU A 286 10.31 1.10 -25.36
N GLN A 287 10.86 -0.10 -25.38
CA GLN A 287 10.55 -1.14 -24.40
C GLN A 287 11.35 -0.90 -23.12
N LEU A 288 10.65 -0.82 -22.00
CA LEU A 288 11.20 -0.83 -20.65
C LEU A 288 10.74 -2.11 -19.94
N THR A 289 11.53 -2.63 -19.02
CA THR A 289 11.16 -3.84 -18.28
C THR A 289 11.80 -3.84 -16.89
N ASP A 290 11.19 -4.56 -15.95
CA ASP A 290 11.81 -4.87 -14.65
C ASP A 290 12.26 -3.58 -13.93
N ILE A 291 11.28 -2.67 -13.74
CA ILE A 291 11.52 -1.35 -13.14
C ILE A 291 11.61 -1.47 -11.62
N HIS A 292 10.79 -2.36 -11.05
CA HIS A 292 10.80 -2.73 -9.62
C HIS A 292 10.78 -1.54 -8.66
N LEU A 293 9.80 -0.63 -8.83
CA LEU A 293 9.60 0.44 -7.85
C LEU A 293 9.12 -0.14 -6.51
N GLY A 294 9.89 0.08 -5.45
CA GLY A 294 9.63 -0.46 -4.11
C GLY A 294 8.64 0.37 -3.29
N GLY A 295 8.58 1.68 -3.48
CA GLY A 295 7.60 2.55 -2.80
C GLY A 295 7.81 2.69 -1.29
N SER A 296 9.05 2.60 -0.80
CA SER A 296 9.39 2.70 0.61
C SER A 296 10.53 3.68 0.88
N ALA A 297 10.68 4.08 2.15
CA ALA A 297 11.83 4.90 2.56
C ALA A 297 13.18 4.18 2.35
N LEU A 298 13.21 2.84 2.37
CA LEU A 298 14.43 2.06 2.16
C LEU A 298 14.70 1.75 0.68
N SER A 299 13.67 1.78 -0.17
CA SER A 299 13.83 1.68 -1.63
C SER A 299 14.05 3.02 -2.31
N TYR A 300 13.80 4.15 -1.62
CA TYR A 300 13.81 5.50 -2.20
C TYR A 300 14.98 5.80 -3.16
N ASP A 301 16.22 5.55 -2.73
CA ASP A 301 17.40 5.83 -3.55
C ASP A 301 17.42 4.99 -4.85
N LYS A 302 16.89 3.77 -4.80
CA LYS A 302 16.81 2.85 -5.95
C LYS A 302 15.65 3.25 -6.86
N ASP A 303 14.50 3.58 -6.29
CA ASP A 303 13.33 4.08 -7.03
C ASP A 303 13.70 5.37 -7.79
N LEU A 304 14.44 6.28 -7.14
CA LEU A 304 14.92 7.50 -7.78
C LEU A 304 15.93 7.24 -8.90
N LYS A 305 16.83 6.26 -8.73
CA LYS A 305 17.77 5.85 -9.79
C LYS A 305 17.04 5.23 -10.98
N ALA A 306 16.03 4.40 -10.74
CA ALA A 306 15.19 3.83 -11.79
C ALA A 306 14.50 4.93 -12.61
N LEU A 307 13.80 5.87 -11.94
CA LEU A 307 13.13 6.98 -12.62
C LEU A 307 14.09 7.92 -13.36
N LYS A 308 15.29 8.17 -12.82
CA LYS A 308 16.34 8.96 -13.51
C LYS A 308 16.88 8.24 -14.74
N THR A 309 17.11 6.94 -14.64
CA THR A 309 17.54 6.09 -15.76
C THR A 309 16.52 6.17 -16.89
N ILE A 310 15.23 5.95 -16.56
CA ILE A 310 14.15 6.02 -17.53
C ILE A 310 14.07 7.42 -18.14
N TYR A 311 14.08 8.48 -17.34
CA TYR A 311 14.02 9.84 -17.86
C TYR A 311 15.16 10.15 -18.84
N SER A 312 16.39 9.76 -18.52
CA SER A 312 17.56 9.93 -19.40
C SER A 312 17.40 9.15 -20.71
N LEU A 313 16.86 7.93 -20.66
CA LEU A 313 16.58 7.13 -21.85
C LEU A 313 15.52 7.78 -22.75
N LEU A 314 14.44 8.29 -22.14
CA LEU A 314 13.37 9.01 -22.84
C LEU A 314 13.90 10.30 -23.48
N GLU A 315 14.70 11.07 -22.76
CA GLU A 315 15.29 12.32 -23.25
C GLU A 315 16.25 12.08 -24.42
N ARG A 316 17.10 11.04 -24.32
CA ARG A 316 18.09 10.71 -25.35
C ARG A 316 17.47 10.13 -26.61
N LYS A 317 16.45 9.28 -26.48
CA LYS A 317 15.88 8.53 -27.63
C LYS A 317 14.59 9.14 -28.18
N LYS A 318 13.91 10.00 -27.41
CA LYS A 318 12.66 10.67 -27.79
C LYS A 318 11.64 9.73 -28.44
N PRO A 319 11.25 8.63 -27.77
CA PRO A 319 10.34 7.66 -28.38
C PRO A 319 8.94 8.26 -28.55
N ASP A 320 8.22 7.74 -29.55
CA ASP A 320 6.81 8.06 -29.80
C ASP A 320 5.88 7.32 -28.82
N PHE A 321 6.33 6.15 -28.36
CA PHE A 321 5.55 5.27 -27.49
C PHE A 321 6.46 4.46 -26.56
N VAL A 322 5.98 4.19 -25.36
CA VAL A 322 6.67 3.33 -24.39
C VAL A 322 5.84 2.09 -24.11
N ILE A 323 6.46 0.92 -24.10
CA ILE A 323 5.83 -0.32 -23.64
C ILE A 323 6.62 -0.85 -22.45
N VAL A 324 5.96 -1.02 -21.31
CA VAL A 324 6.55 -1.65 -20.12
C VAL A 324 6.20 -3.12 -20.08
N THR A 325 7.17 -4.02 -20.20
CA THR A 325 6.95 -5.48 -20.23
C THR A 325 6.97 -6.10 -18.82
N GLY A 326 6.11 -5.60 -17.93
CA GLY A 326 5.91 -6.16 -16.59
C GLY A 326 6.89 -5.68 -15.53
N ASP A 327 6.58 -6.09 -14.30
CA ASP A 327 7.37 -5.83 -13.10
C ASP A 327 7.68 -4.35 -12.89
N LEU A 328 6.61 -3.56 -12.98
CA LEU A 328 6.66 -2.15 -12.67
C LEU A 328 6.89 -1.93 -11.17
N THR A 329 6.25 -2.75 -10.34
CA THR A 329 6.27 -2.64 -8.87
C THR A 329 6.93 -3.84 -8.21
N PHE A 330 7.48 -3.63 -7.01
CA PHE A 330 8.14 -4.69 -6.25
C PHE A 330 7.71 -4.70 -4.77
N PRO A 331 6.48 -5.16 -4.47
CA PRO A 331 5.89 -5.14 -3.12
C PRO A 331 6.43 -6.25 -2.19
N VAL A 332 7.74 -6.51 -2.22
CA VAL A 332 8.40 -7.58 -1.46
C VAL A 332 8.93 -7.08 -0.12
N GLY A 333 8.20 -7.36 0.96
CA GLY A 333 8.45 -6.76 2.29
C GLY A 333 9.85 -6.96 2.89
N TYR A 334 10.58 -8.02 2.54
CA TYR A 334 11.95 -8.22 3.02
C TYR A 334 13.02 -7.51 2.16
N ALA A 335 12.70 -7.15 0.91
CA ALA A 335 13.63 -6.58 -0.05
C ALA A 335 13.35 -5.09 -0.31
N SER A 336 12.10 -4.74 -0.63
CA SER A 336 11.67 -3.34 -0.80
C SER A 336 11.26 -2.68 0.50
N PHE A 337 11.00 -3.46 1.56
CA PHE A 337 10.44 -2.95 2.82
C PHE A 337 9.09 -2.22 2.61
N SER A 338 8.31 -2.76 1.68
CA SER A 338 6.95 -2.34 1.34
C SER A 338 6.14 -3.55 0.88
N LEU A 339 4.85 -3.55 1.15
CA LEU A 339 3.85 -4.45 0.54
C LEU A 339 2.94 -3.67 -0.43
N ASN A 340 3.23 -2.39 -0.66
CA ASN A 340 2.40 -1.49 -1.44
C ASN A 340 2.78 -1.52 -2.91
N ASN A 341 1.85 -1.97 -3.75
CA ASN A 341 1.93 -1.95 -5.22
C ASN A 341 1.05 -0.85 -5.85
N LYS A 342 0.21 -0.16 -5.08
CA LYS A 342 -0.65 0.92 -5.60
C LYS A 342 0.10 2.24 -5.79
N THR A 343 0.77 2.73 -4.75
CA THR A 343 1.45 4.03 -4.80
C THR A 343 2.55 4.07 -5.87
N PRO A 344 3.39 3.02 -6.04
CA PRO A 344 4.36 2.98 -7.14
C PRO A 344 3.73 3.08 -8.54
N VAL A 345 2.55 2.46 -8.76
CA VAL A 345 1.79 2.60 -10.02
C VAL A 345 1.36 4.05 -10.23
N GLU A 346 0.79 4.70 -9.21
CA GLU A 346 0.35 6.10 -9.32
C GLU A 346 1.53 7.05 -9.58
N GLN A 347 2.68 6.80 -8.94
CA GLN A 347 3.92 7.56 -9.16
C GLN A 347 4.45 7.39 -10.58
N PHE A 348 4.52 6.16 -11.08
CA PHE A 348 4.99 5.92 -12.45
C PHE A 348 4.04 6.50 -13.49
N ALA A 349 2.73 6.36 -13.29
CA ALA A 349 1.74 7.00 -14.15
C ALA A 349 1.86 8.53 -14.15
N ALA A 350 2.10 9.14 -12.97
CA ALA A 350 2.36 10.57 -12.87
C ALA A 350 3.67 10.97 -13.57
N PHE A 351 4.73 10.16 -13.44
CA PHE A 351 6.00 10.33 -14.14
C PHE A 351 5.81 10.32 -15.66
N MET A 352 5.16 9.30 -16.22
CA MET A 352 4.90 9.22 -17.66
C MET A 352 3.95 10.33 -18.16
N ARG A 353 2.98 10.74 -17.34
CA ARG A 353 2.15 11.91 -17.66
C ARG A 353 2.97 13.19 -17.77
N ASN A 354 3.95 13.40 -16.90
CA ASN A 354 4.81 14.59 -16.91
C ASN A 354 5.78 14.59 -18.10
N THR A 355 6.27 13.42 -18.55
CA THR A 355 7.05 13.33 -19.79
C THR A 355 6.17 13.55 -21.03
N GLY A 356 4.87 13.27 -20.93
CA GLY A 356 3.90 13.43 -22.01
C GLY A 356 3.89 12.30 -23.04
N ILE A 357 4.77 11.31 -22.88
CA ILE A 357 4.94 10.21 -23.83
C ILE A 357 3.85 9.17 -23.56
N PRO A 358 3.03 8.79 -24.57
CA PRO A 358 2.05 7.74 -24.40
C PRO A 358 2.72 6.40 -24.10
N TRP A 359 2.07 5.58 -23.28
CA TRP A 359 2.61 4.30 -22.85
C TRP A 359 1.54 3.24 -22.60
N ALA A 360 1.93 1.98 -22.70
CA ALA A 360 1.14 0.82 -22.30
C ALA A 360 2.03 -0.17 -21.54
N PHE A 361 1.43 -1.19 -20.95
CA PHE A 361 2.18 -2.19 -20.20
C PHE A 361 1.51 -3.57 -20.21
N THR A 362 2.31 -4.60 -20.01
CA THR A 362 1.86 -5.93 -19.56
C THR A 362 2.13 -6.06 -18.07
N TYR A 363 1.33 -6.85 -17.37
CA TYR A 363 1.65 -7.18 -15.98
C TYR A 363 2.83 -8.14 -15.90
N GLY A 364 3.65 -7.98 -14.86
CA GLY A 364 4.62 -8.99 -14.44
C GLY A 364 4.13 -9.81 -13.24
N ASN A 365 4.96 -10.73 -12.76
CA ASN A 365 4.61 -11.58 -11.62
C ASN A 365 4.61 -10.77 -10.30
N HIS A 366 5.53 -9.82 -10.13
CA HIS A 366 5.63 -9.04 -8.89
C HIS A 366 4.55 -7.96 -8.75
N ASP A 367 3.92 -7.54 -9.85
CA ASP A 367 2.89 -6.49 -9.82
C ASP A 367 1.64 -6.88 -9.01
N THR A 368 1.35 -8.18 -8.90
CA THR A 368 0.17 -8.72 -8.21
C THR A 368 0.52 -9.82 -7.21
N GLU A 369 1.61 -9.64 -6.46
CA GLU A 369 1.97 -10.56 -5.36
C GLU A 369 0.80 -10.82 -4.42
N SER A 370 0.62 -12.07 -4.00
CA SER A 370 -0.52 -12.48 -3.17
C SER A 370 -0.57 -11.77 -1.81
N TYR A 371 0.59 -11.31 -1.33
CA TYR A 371 0.75 -10.57 -0.08
C TYR A 371 0.82 -9.05 -0.26
N ALA A 372 0.68 -8.55 -1.49
CA ALA A 372 0.60 -7.13 -1.75
C ALA A 372 -0.70 -6.53 -1.19
N THR A 373 -0.70 -5.23 -0.92
CA THR A 373 -1.84 -4.54 -0.31
C THR A 373 -3.04 -4.42 -1.24
N THR A 374 -2.81 -4.36 -2.54
CA THR A 374 -3.84 -4.13 -3.56
C THR A 374 -3.87 -5.32 -4.50
N ASP A 375 -5.04 -5.95 -4.60
CA ASP A 375 -5.23 -7.11 -5.47
C ASP A 375 -5.35 -6.72 -6.95
N LYS A 376 -5.34 -7.73 -7.84
CA LYS A 376 -5.46 -7.55 -9.30
C LYS A 376 -6.73 -6.81 -9.73
N SER A 377 -7.85 -6.98 -9.03
CA SER A 377 -9.13 -6.33 -9.37
C SER A 377 -9.08 -4.84 -9.04
N GLU A 378 -8.54 -4.49 -7.89
CA GLU A 378 -8.34 -3.11 -7.48
C GLU A 378 -7.29 -2.39 -8.34
N LEU A 379 -6.18 -3.06 -8.69
CA LEU A 379 -5.19 -2.52 -9.64
C LEU A 379 -5.80 -2.30 -11.02
N ASN A 380 -6.60 -3.24 -11.55
CA ASN A 380 -7.29 -3.04 -12.83
C ASN A 380 -8.22 -1.81 -12.81
N LYS A 381 -8.92 -1.56 -11.70
CA LYS A 381 -9.73 -0.34 -11.52
C LYS A 381 -8.84 0.91 -11.48
N LEU A 382 -7.70 0.84 -10.80
CA LEU A 382 -6.73 1.93 -10.74
C LEU A 382 -6.20 2.29 -12.13
N TYR A 383 -5.67 1.31 -12.88
CA TYR A 383 -5.16 1.54 -14.24
C TYR A 383 -6.24 2.08 -15.17
N LYS A 384 -7.48 1.56 -15.09
CA LYS A 384 -8.61 2.11 -15.86
C LYS A 384 -8.91 3.57 -15.49
N SER A 385 -8.79 3.96 -14.21
CA SER A 385 -8.96 5.34 -13.77
C SER A 385 -7.84 6.28 -14.23
N LEU A 386 -6.62 5.76 -14.33
CA LEU A 386 -5.41 6.45 -14.80
C LEU A 386 -5.25 6.43 -16.33
N SER A 387 -6.14 5.75 -17.06
CA SER A 387 -6.06 5.55 -18.50
C SER A 387 -6.29 6.84 -19.30
N TYR A 388 -6.28 6.75 -20.64
CA TYR A 388 -6.07 7.82 -21.59
C TYR A 388 -7.04 9.00 -21.44
N LYS A 389 -8.32 8.76 -21.13
CA LYS A 389 -9.32 9.82 -20.90
C LYS A 389 -8.93 10.76 -19.76
N THR A 390 -8.18 10.26 -18.77
CA THR A 390 -7.73 11.02 -17.59
C THR A 390 -6.30 11.51 -17.74
N SER A 391 -5.37 10.62 -18.11
CA SER A 391 -3.93 10.95 -18.11
C SER A 391 -3.42 11.50 -19.43
N ARG A 392 -4.10 11.22 -20.54
CA ARG A 392 -3.63 11.46 -21.93
C ARG A 392 -2.33 10.74 -22.29
N THR A 393 -1.85 9.79 -21.47
CA THR A 393 -0.61 9.06 -21.74
C THR A 393 -0.77 7.55 -21.59
N LEU A 394 -1.48 7.04 -20.57
CA LEU A 394 -1.64 5.59 -20.39
C LEU A 394 -2.72 5.04 -21.33
N LEU A 395 -2.34 4.14 -22.23
CA LEU A 395 -3.25 3.37 -23.09
C LEU A 395 -3.60 2.06 -22.37
N TYR A 396 -4.51 2.12 -21.39
CA TYR A 396 -5.09 0.93 -20.78
C TYR A 396 -6.52 0.71 -21.31
N PRO A 397 -6.92 -0.48 -21.76
CA PRO A 397 -8.25 -0.69 -22.34
C PRO A 397 -9.35 -0.46 -21.31
N TYR A 398 -10.42 0.25 -21.69
CA TYR A 398 -11.62 0.37 -20.86
C TYR A 398 -12.49 -0.89 -20.92
N ILE A 399 -12.32 -1.71 -21.95
CA ILE A 399 -12.99 -2.99 -22.19
C ILE A 399 -11.89 -4.02 -22.44
N GLN A 400 -11.96 -5.13 -21.71
CA GLN A 400 -11.03 -6.25 -21.86
C GLN A 400 -11.69 -7.35 -22.70
N PRO A 401 -10.92 -8.10 -23.51
CA PRO A 401 -11.42 -9.34 -24.09
C PRO A 401 -11.78 -10.33 -22.97
N ASN A 402 -12.79 -11.16 -23.22
CA ASN A 402 -13.24 -12.19 -22.26
C ASN A 402 -12.37 -13.45 -22.38
N ILE A 403 -11.10 -13.32 -21.99
CA ILE A 403 -10.06 -14.35 -22.02
C ILE A 403 -9.24 -14.30 -20.72
N THR A 404 -8.42 -15.32 -20.51
CA THR A 404 -7.50 -15.45 -19.38
C THR A 404 -6.51 -14.28 -19.31
N GLY A 405 -6.16 -13.85 -18.10
CA GLY A 405 -5.23 -12.74 -17.83
C GLY A 405 -5.85 -11.57 -17.08
N ARG A 406 -5.00 -10.68 -16.58
CA ARG A 406 -5.36 -9.45 -15.85
C ARG A 406 -5.56 -8.29 -16.83
N ASN A 407 -4.72 -8.17 -17.86
CA ASN A 407 -4.82 -7.19 -18.95
C ASN A 407 -4.25 -7.76 -20.25
N ASN A 408 -5.11 -8.00 -21.25
CA ASN A 408 -4.69 -8.30 -22.62
C ASN A 408 -5.15 -7.18 -23.53
N GLN A 409 -4.24 -6.69 -24.36
CA GLN A 409 -4.47 -5.49 -25.15
C GLN A 409 -3.96 -5.64 -26.58
N PHE A 410 -4.78 -5.16 -27.51
CA PHE A 410 -4.42 -5.03 -28.91
C PHE A 410 -4.42 -3.54 -29.30
N ILE A 411 -3.31 -3.07 -29.88
CA ILE A 411 -3.12 -1.70 -30.37
C ILE A 411 -2.77 -1.78 -31.86
N GLU A 412 -3.45 -0.97 -32.68
CA GLU A 412 -3.10 -0.78 -34.08
C GLU A 412 -2.19 0.43 -34.24
N LEU A 413 -1.02 0.23 -34.84
CA LEU A 413 -0.20 1.32 -35.36
C LEU A 413 -0.51 1.48 -36.86
N ARG A 414 -0.97 2.66 -37.26
CA ARG A 414 -1.28 3.00 -38.65
C ARG A 414 -0.38 4.11 -39.15
N ASN A 415 -0.06 4.05 -40.45
CA ASN A 415 0.61 5.13 -41.17
C ASN A 415 -0.30 6.37 -41.27
N SER A 416 0.26 7.51 -41.67
CA SER A 416 -0.49 8.77 -41.85
C SER A 416 -1.62 8.66 -42.90
N ASP A 417 -1.49 7.73 -43.85
CA ASP A 417 -2.50 7.38 -44.87
C ASP A 417 -3.53 6.34 -44.38
N ASN A 418 -3.51 6.02 -43.08
CA ASN A 418 -4.37 5.07 -42.39
C ASN A 418 -4.16 3.58 -42.76
N THR A 419 -3.12 3.25 -43.54
CA THR A 419 -2.73 1.85 -43.78
C THR A 419 -2.16 1.21 -42.49
N LEU A 420 -2.45 -0.08 -42.25
CA LEU A 420 -1.91 -0.78 -41.08
C LEU A 420 -0.38 -0.94 -41.21
N ASN A 421 0.33 -0.45 -40.19
CA ASN A 421 1.78 -0.55 -40.08
C ASN A 421 2.19 -1.74 -39.21
N GLN A 422 1.80 -1.73 -37.93
CA GLN A 422 2.01 -2.86 -37.00
C GLN A 422 0.74 -3.17 -36.22
N ALA A 423 0.48 -4.45 -35.98
CA ALA A 423 -0.42 -4.91 -34.93
C ALA A 423 0.39 -5.22 -33.67
N LEU A 424 0.17 -4.45 -32.59
CA LEU A 424 0.89 -4.61 -31.32
C LEU A 424 0.02 -5.38 -30.33
N PHE A 425 0.47 -6.56 -29.92
CA PHE A 425 -0.21 -7.38 -28.91
C PHE A 425 0.55 -7.30 -27.60
N LEU A 426 -0.12 -6.84 -26.54
CA LEU A 426 0.36 -6.88 -25.17
C LEU A 426 -0.43 -7.99 -24.47
N ILE A 427 0.21 -9.14 -24.27
CA ILE A 427 -0.43 -10.35 -23.75
C ILE A 427 0.02 -10.56 -22.32
N ASP A 428 -0.94 -10.80 -21.42
CA ASP A 428 -0.63 -11.15 -20.03
C ASP A 428 -0.06 -12.57 -19.98
N SER A 429 1.21 -12.72 -19.61
CA SER A 429 1.82 -14.04 -19.38
C SER A 429 1.44 -14.67 -18.03
N ASN A 430 0.45 -14.09 -17.34
CA ASN A 430 0.00 -14.47 -16.01
C ASN A 430 1.12 -14.32 -14.97
N ALA A 431 0.99 -14.92 -13.79
CA ALA A 431 1.95 -14.76 -12.69
C ALA A 431 2.47 -16.10 -12.19
N TYR A 432 1.62 -16.86 -11.49
CA TYR A 432 1.98 -18.12 -10.87
C TYR A 432 0.84 -19.12 -11.03
N THR A 433 1.20 -20.39 -11.19
CA THR A 433 0.26 -21.52 -11.15
C THR A 433 -0.11 -21.88 -9.71
N ASP A 434 -1.18 -22.65 -9.54
CA ASP A 434 -1.60 -23.17 -8.23
C ASP A 434 -0.75 -24.38 -7.76
N ASP A 435 0.17 -24.87 -8.58
CA ASP A 435 0.90 -26.14 -8.39
C ASP A 435 2.17 -26.03 -7.53
N GLY A 436 2.44 -24.88 -6.92
CA GLY A 436 3.56 -24.71 -6.00
C GLY A 436 4.05 -23.27 -5.83
N PHE A 437 5.00 -23.09 -4.91
CA PHE A 437 5.67 -21.81 -4.72
C PHE A 437 6.58 -21.50 -5.91
N ASN A 438 6.46 -20.30 -6.48
CA ASN A 438 7.27 -19.80 -7.59
C ASN A 438 7.21 -20.64 -8.88
N LYS A 439 6.11 -21.36 -9.11
CA LYS A 439 5.86 -22.00 -10.41
C LYS A 439 5.18 -21.02 -11.35
N TYR A 440 5.89 -20.56 -12.36
CA TYR A 440 5.38 -19.55 -13.29
C TYR A 440 4.29 -20.11 -14.20
N ASP A 441 3.25 -19.31 -14.38
CA ASP A 441 2.17 -19.60 -15.33
C ASP A 441 2.61 -19.27 -16.76
N TYR A 442 1.77 -19.60 -17.74
CA TYR A 442 2.05 -19.47 -19.17
C TYR A 442 0.97 -18.66 -19.88
N ILE A 443 1.11 -18.45 -21.19
CA ILE A 443 0.05 -17.85 -22.02
C ILE A 443 -0.90 -18.96 -22.47
N HIS A 444 -2.17 -18.86 -22.07
CA HIS A 444 -3.19 -19.91 -22.20
C HIS A 444 -3.78 -19.98 -23.62
N ASP A 445 -4.44 -21.09 -23.92
CA ASP A 445 -4.98 -21.38 -25.26
C ASP A 445 -5.99 -20.32 -25.74
N ASP A 446 -6.85 -19.79 -24.87
CA ASP A 446 -7.82 -18.76 -25.22
C ASP A 446 -7.17 -17.41 -25.58
N GLN A 447 -6.04 -17.07 -24.95
CA GLN A 447 -5.22 -15.92 -25.33
C GLN A 447 -4.56 -16.13 -26.69
N VAL A 448 -4.10 -17.35 -26.97
CA VAL A 448 -3.52 -17.72 -28.28
C VAL A 448 -4.57 -17.66 -29.39
N ASP A 449 -5.77 -18.17 -29.13
CA ASP A 449 -6.90 -18.14 -30.06
C ASP A 449 -7.32 -16.70 -30.33
N TRP A 450 -7.44 -15.86 -29.29
CA TRP A 450 -7.72 -14.43 -29.45
C TRP A 450 -6.68 -13.71 -30.30
N TYR A 451 -5.38 -13.98 -30.07
CA TYR A 451 -4.30 -13.44 -30.92
C TYR A 451 -4.47 -13.89 -32.39
N LYS A 452 -4.68 -15.19 -32.61
CA LYS A 452 -4.84 -15.77 -33.95
C LYS A 452 -6.02 -15.16 -34.70
N GLU A 453 -7.18 -15.07 -34.05
CA GLU A 453 -8.41 -14.52 -34.64
C GLU A 453 -8.22 -13.07 -35.09
N ASN A 454 -7.54 -12.23 -34.28
CA ASN A 454 -7.27 -10.85 -34.65
C ASN A 454 -6.28 -10.74 -35.82
N ILE A 455 -5.24 -11.58 -35.85
CA ILE A 455 -4.31 -11.63 -37.00
C ILE A 455 -5.02 -12.06 -38.27
N GLU A 456 -5.82 -13.13 -38.23
CA GLU A 456 -6.56 -13.63 -39.40
C GLU A 456 -7.57 -12.60 -39.92
N LYS A 457 -8.25 -11.91 -39.00
CA LYS A 457 -9.14 -10.80 -39.33
C LYS A 457 -8.40 -9.67 -40.04
N LEU A 458 -7.29 -9.17 -39.48
CA LEU A 458 -6.51 -8.09 -40.09
C LEU A 458 -5.90 -8.51 -41.43
N ASN A 459 -5.41 -9.73 -41.56
CA ASN A 459 -4.89 -10.25 -42.82
C ASN A 459 -5.96 -10.22 -43.92
N LYS A 460 -7.20 -10.54 -43.58
CA LYS A 460 -8.35 -10.48 -44.49
C LYS A 460 -8.74 -9.04 -44.82
N GLU A 461 -8.77 -8.15 -43.84
CA GLU A 461 -9.15 -6.74 -44.01
C GLU A 461 -8.12 -5.95 -44.83
N GLU A 462 -6.83 -6.21 -44.59
CA GLU A 462 -5.71 -5.55 -45.28
C GLU A 462 -5.29 -6.27 -46.58
N ASN A 463 -5.87 -7.46 -46.86
CA ASN A 463 -5.60 -8.31 -48.01
C ASN A 463 -4.09 -8.60 -48.22
N LYS A 464 -3.37 -8.78 -47.11
CA LYS A 464 -1.93 -9.09 -47.08
C LYS A 464 -1.58 -9.79 -45.77
N THR A 465 -0.44 -10.46 -45.71
CA THR A 465 0.15 -10.84 -44.42
C THR A 465 0.65 -9.58 -43.73
N ILE A 466 -0.02 -9.18 -42.65
CA ILE A 466 0.30 -7.99 -41.86
C ILE A 466 1.57 -8.21 -41.04
N SER A 467 2.14 -7.13 -40.51
CA SER A 467 3.26 -7.18 -39.56
C SER A 467 2.76 -7.01 -38.13
N SER A 468 3.18 -7.87 -37.21
CA SER A 468 2.82 -7.81 -35.80
C SER A 468 4.01 -7.95 -34.86
N LEU A 469 3.87 -7.38 -33.66
CA LEU A 469 4.81 -7.47 -32.54
C LEU A 469 4.05 -7.94 -31.30
N ILE A 470 4.67 -8.79 -30.49
CA ILE A 470 4.07 -9.30 -29.26
C ILE A 470 4.96 -8.95 -28.06
N PHE A 471 4.33 -8.43 -27.01
CA PHE A 471 4.94 -8.03 -25.76
C PHE A 471 4.29 -8.81 -24.62
N PHE A 472 5.10 -9.35 -23.70
CA PHE A 472 4.67 -10.08 -22.51
C PHE A 472 5.79 -10.03 -21.47
N HIS A 473 5.56 -10.54 -20.25
CA HIS A 473 6.57 -10.47 -19.19
C HIS A 473 7.44 -11.74 -19.10
N MET A 474 6.82 -12.90 -18.88
CA MET A 474 7.51 -14.19 -18.70
C MET A 474 7.98 -14.75 -20.06
N PRO A 475 9.25 -15.21 -20.18
CA PRO A 475 9.72 -15.79 -21.44
C PRO A 475 8.96 -17.08 -21.81
N LEU A 476 8.81 -17.30 -23.12
CA LEU A 476 8.32 -18.58 -23.65
C LEU A 476 9.45 -19.62 -23.69
N GLN A 477 9.10 -20.90 -23.72
CA GLN A 477 10.07 -22.00 -23.85
C GLN A 477 10.93 -21.91 -25.13
N GLU A 478 10.45 -21.20 -26.15
CA GLU A 478 11.23 -20.96 -27.36
C GLU A 478 12.40 -19.99 -27.17
N TYR A 479 12.41 -19.17 -26.11
CA TYR A 479 13.62 -18.42 -25.72
C TYR A 479 14.71 -19.38 -25.25
N GLU A 480 14.36 -20.37 -24.43
CA GLU A 480 15.29 -21.39 -23.97
C GLU A 480 15.77 -22.25 -25.13
N THR A 481 14.85 -22.69 -25.98
CA THR A 481 15.17 -23.48 -27.18
C THR A 481 16.12 -22.72 -28.10
N ALA A 482 15.84 -21.45 -28.41
CA ALA A 482 16.69 -20.63 -29.28
C ALA A 482 18.08 -20.40 -28.66
N TYR A 483 18.15 -20.13 -27.36
CA TYR A 483 19.42 -19.98 -26.65
C TYR A 483 20.26 -21.26 -26.65
N ASN A 484 19.62 -22.41 -26.43
CA ASN A 484 20.28 -23.72 -26.47
C ASN A 484 20.82 -24.06 -27.88
N LEU A 485 20.09 -23.69 -28.94
CA LEU A 485 20.56 -23.82 -30.32
C LEU A 485 21.73 -22.88 -30.62
N TYR A 486 21.68 -21.64 -30.13
CA TYR A 486 22.75 -20.66 -30.28
C TYR A 486 24.04 -21.14 -29.62
N GLN A 487 23.96 -21.64 -28.38
CA GLN A 487 25.13 -22.18 -27.68
C GLN A 487 25.76 -23.40 -28.36
N LYS A 488 24.98 -24.16 -29.14
CA LYS A 488 25.47 -25.27 -29.97
C LYS A 488 26.00 -24.83 -31.34
N GLY A 489 25.94 -23.54 -31.68
CA GLY A 489 26.33 -23.02 -32.98
C GLY A 489 25.41 -23.45 -34.13
N SER A 490 24.12 -23.73 -33.84
CA SER A 490 23.17 -24.12 -34.89
C SER A 490 22.86 -22.94 -35.82
N ASN A 491 22.75 -23.22 -37.12
CA ASN A 491 22.32 -22.25 -38.14
C ASN A 491 20.80 -21.99 -38.13
N GLU A 492 20.04 -22.69 -37.28
CA GLU A 492 18.60 -22.48 -37.11
C GLU A 492 18.26 -21.17 -36.38
N VAL A 493 19.27 -20.57 -35.74
CA VAL A 493 19.13 -19.30 -35.03
C VAL A 493 20.11 -18.27 -35.56
N LYS A 494 19.69 -17.01 -35.57
CA LYS A 494 20.54 -15.88 -35.93
C LYS A 494 20.73 -14.96 -34.73
N TYR A 495 21.97 -14.78 -34.32
CA TYR A 495 22.34 -13.84 -33.26
C TYR A 495 22.32 -12.40 -33.75
N TYR A 496 21.81 -11.49 -32.92
CA TYR A 496 21.85 -10.05 -33.18
C TYR A 496 22.70 -9.31 -32.14
N PHE A 497 22.38 -9.43 -30.85
CA PHE A 497 23.10 -8.75 -29.78
C PHE A 497 22.79 -9.38 -28.41
N GLY A 498 23.44 -8.86 -27.37
CA GLY A 498 23.17 -9.14 -25.97
C GLY A 498 23.73 -10.47 -25.47
N SER A 499 23.39 -10.78 -24.22
CA SER A 499 23.81 -11.98 -23.49
C SER A 499 22.73 -12.43 -22.51
N ASN A 500 22.80 -13.69 -22.10
CA ASN A 500 22.03 -14.22 -20.98
C ASN A 500 23.00 -14.50 -19.83
N ASP A 501 22.95 -13.65 -18.80
CA ASP A 501 23.93 -13.59 -17.71
C ASP A 501 23.30 -13.91 -16.34
N GLU A 502 22.07 -14.43 -16.30
CA GLU A 502 21.41 -14.90 -15.07
C GLU A 502 22.19 -16.05 -14.41
N LYS A 503 22.21 -16.07 -13.06
CA LYS A 503 23.07 -16.97 -12.27
C LYS A 503 22.36 -17.75 -11.18
N MET A 504 21.14 -17.37 -10.80
CA MET A 504 20.55 -17.78 -9.52
C MET A 504 19.69 -19.04 -9.55
N ILE A 505 18.82 -19.22 -10.55
CA ILE A 505 17.77 -20.25 -10.50
C ILE A 505 17.81 -21.10 -11.77
N ASP A 506 17.73 -20.47 -12.94
CA ASP A 506 18.02 -21.04 -14.25
C ASP A 506 18.51 -19.90 -15.17
N LYS A 507 19.13 -20.22 -16.32
CA LYS A 507 19.58 -19.16 -17.24
C LYS A 507 18.41 -18.43 -17.91
N ILE A 508 17.26 -19.09 -18.02
CA ILE A 508 16.01 -18.57 -18.59
C ILE A 508 14.89 -19.12 -17.69
N CYS A 509 14.05 -18.23 -17.14
CA CYS A 509 12.98 -18.62 -16.21
C CYS A 509 11.62 -18.68 -16.93
N ASP A 510 11.47 -19.60 -17.87
CA ASP A 510 10.22 -19.89 -18.56
C ASP A 510 9.29 -20.81 -17.74
N SER A 511 8.03 -20.91 -18.18
CA SER A 511 7.08 -21.83 -17.55
C SER A 511 7.38 -23.29 -17.89
N GLU A 512 7.18 -24.19 -16.93
CA GLU A 512 7.18 -25.65 -17.17
C GLU A 512 6.07 -26.07 -18.15
N TYR A 513 5.02 -25.26 -18.30
CA TYR A 513 3.88 -25.53 -19.16
C TYR A 513 4.04 -24.86 -20.55
N PRO A 514 3.98 -25.62 -21.66
CA PRO A 514 4.19 -25.09 -23.00
C PRO A 514 3.01 -24.24 -23.48
N SER A 515 3.27 -23.00 -23.89
CA SER A 515 2.28 -22.19 -24.63
C SER A 515 2.31 -22.54 -26.12
N LYS A 516 1.13 -22.52 -26.77
CA LYS A 516 1.03 -22.67 -28.24
C LYS A 516 1.37 -21.38 -29.01
N LEU A 517 1.55 -20.26 -28.31
CA LEU A 517 1.65 -18.93 -28.91
C LEU A 517 2.73 -18.85 -30.00
N PHE A 518 3.95 -19.31 -29.70
CA PHE A 518 5.05 -19.23 -30.65
C PHE A 518 4.79 -20.02 -31.92
N ASN A 519 4.32 -21.26 -31.78
CA ASN A 519 4.02 -22.13 -32.92
C ASN A 519 2.93 -21.53 -33.82
N VAL A 520 1.88 -20.96 -33.23
CA VAL A 520 0.81 -20.27 -33.98
C VAL A 520 1.35 -19.01 -34.65
N ALA A 521 2.15 -18.20 -33.96
CA ALA A 521 2.76 -17.00 -34.53
C ALA A 521 3.68 -17.33 -35.72
N ALA A 522 4.48 -18.38 -35.62
CA ALA A 522 5.35 -18.85 -36.70
C ALA A 522 4.56 -19.36 -37.92
N GLN A 523 3.44 -20.05 -37.68
CA GLN A 523 2.54 -20.51 -38.75
C GLN A 523 1.88 -19.36 -39.51
N LEU A 524 1.42 -18.32 -38.79
CA LEU A 524 0.75 -17.15 -39.37
C LEU A 524 1.72 -16.20 -40.10
N LYS A 525 3.04 -16.30 -39.84
CA LYS A 525 4.12 -15.50 -40.46
C LYS A 525 3.98 -13.97 -40.30
N SER A 526 3.00 -13.52 -39.53
CA SER A 526 2.70 -12.09 -39.32
C SER A 526 3.61 -11.48 -38.27
N THR A 527 3.92 -12.23 -37.20
CA THR A 527 4.76 -11.73 -36.10
C THR A 527 6.24 -11.68 -36.48
N LYS A 528 6.85 -10.51 -36.30
CA LYS A 528 8.27 -10.26 -36.61
C LYS A 528 9.15 -10.22 -35.37
N GLY A 529 8.58 -9.88 -34.21
CA GLY A 529 9.31 -9.83 -32.95
C GLY A 529 8.42 -10.17 -31.75
N MET A 530 9.04 -10.82 -30.76
CA MET A 530 8.48 -11.04 -29.43
C MET A 530 9.44 -10.44 -28.40
N PHE A 531 8.88 -9.77 -27.40
CA PHE A 531 9.62 -8.97 -26.43
C PHE A 531 9.20 -9.33 -25.01
N CYS A 532 10.16 -9.68 -24.16
CA CYS A 532 9.92 -10.04 -22.76
C CYS A 532 10.94 -9.43 -21.79
N GLY A 533 10.73 -9.68 -20.50
CA GLY A 533 11.57 -9.23 -19.39
C GLY A 533 11.87 -10.38 -18.44
N HIS A 534 11.59 -10.19 -17.15
CA HIS A 534 11.56 -11.20 -16.08
C HIS A 534 12.93 -11.75 -15.64
N ASP A 535 13.82 -12.05 -16.58
CA ASP A 535 15.20 -12.45 -16.27
C ASP A 535 16.10 -11.20 -16.26
N HIS A 536 16.38 -10.65 -15.08
CA HIS A 536 16.88 -9.28 -14.96
C HIS A 536 18.29 -9.07 -15.57
N TYR A 537 19.08 -10.13 -15.73
CA TYR A 537 20.41 -10.08 -16.34
C TYR A 537 20.42 -10.54 -17.82
N ASN A 538 19.29 -10.98 -18.35
CA ASN A 538 19.18 -11.37 -19.76
C ASN A 538 18.79 -10.17 -20.62
N ASN A 539 19.46 -10.02 -21.75
CA ASN A 539 19.12 -9.01 -22.75
C ASN A 539 19.38 -9.51 -24.19
N MET A 540 19.57 -10.82 -24.38
CA MET A 540 19.87 -11.40 -25.67
C MET A 540 18.73 -11.24 -26.69
N SER A 541 19.10 -11.07 -27.96
CA SER A 541 18.18 -11.11 -29.10
C SER A 541 18.62 -12.13 -30.13
N LEU A 542 17.76 -13.14 -30.34
CA LEU A 542 17.95 -14.22 -31.31
C LEU A 542 16.74 -14.29 -32.23
N GLU A 543 16.95 -14.55 -33.52
CA GLU A 543 15.86 -14.92 -34.42
C GLU A 543 15.79 -16.44 -34.54
N TYR A 544 14.59 -16.98 -34.34
CA TYR A 544 14.28 -18.40 -34.44
C TYR A 544 12.99 -18.57 -35.24
N LYS A 545 13.01 -19.41 -36.28
CA LYS A 545 11.88 -19.64 -37.20
C LYS A 545 11.24 -18.35 -37.76
N GLY A 546 12.08 -17.34 -38.04
CA GLY A 546 11.65 -16.07 -38.63
C GLY A 546 11.03 -15.06 -37.65
N ILE A 547 11.07 -15.33 -36.34
CA ILE A 547 10.61 -14.43 -35.29
C ILE A 547 11.82 -14.01 -34.44
N ARG A 548 12.00 -12.70 -34.22
CA ARG A 548 13.05 -12.16 -33.35
C ARG A 548 12.61 -12.16 -31.88
N LEU A 549 13.15 -13.07 -31.10
CA LEU A 549 12.94 -13.21 -29.65
C LEU A 549 13.94 -12.29 -28.92
N THR A 550 13.45 -11.31 -28.18
CA THR A 550 14.30 -10.28 -27.54
C THR A 550 13.96 -10.10 -26.07
N TYR A 551 14.95 -10.32 -25.21
CA TYR A 551 14.89 -9.83 -23.83
C TYR A 551 15.12 -8.31 -23.82
N GLY A 552 14.26 -7.59 -23.11
CA GLY A 552 14.45 -6.18 -22.81
C GLY A 552 15.64 -5.98 -21.87
N MET A 553 16.34 -4.86 -22.01
CA MET A 553 17.31 -4.44 -20.99
C MET A 553 16.55 -4.01 -19.73
N SER A 554 16.82 -4.63 -18.58
CA SER A 554 16.15 -4.32 -17.32
C SER A 554 16.52 -2.94 -16.79
N ILE A 555 15.64 -2.31 -16.01
CA ILE A 555 15.98 -1.08 -15.29
C ILE A 555 16.53 -1.38 -13.88
N ASP A 556 16.19 -2.56 -13.34
CA ASP A 556 16.29 -2.99 -11.95
C ASP A 556 17.49 -2.43 -11.15
N TYR A 557 17.16 -1.91 -9.97
CA TYR A 557 18.08 -1.46 -8.92
C TYR A 557 17.79 -2.10 -7.56
N LEU A 558 16.73 -2.92 -7.45
CA LEU A 558 16.13 -3.32 -6.18
C LEU A 558 15.93 -4.83 -6.02
N ALA A 559 15.38 -5.52 -7.02
CA ALA A 559 14.81 -6.84 -6.81
C ALA A 559 15.87 -7.93 -6.57
N MET A 560 17.02 -7.81 -7.22
CA MET A 560 18.13 -8.75 -7.06
C MET A 560 19.24 -8.23 -6.12
N PRO A 561 19.77 -9.05 -5.20
CA PRO A 561 20.89 -8.66 -4.34
C PRO A 561 22.12 -8.22 -5.15
N GLY A 562 22.53 -6.97 -4.99
CA GLY A 562 23.71 -6.42 -5.63
C GLY A 562 23.49 -5.79 -7.02
N ILE A 563 22.32 -6.01 -7.65
CA ILE A 563 22.04 -5.58 -9.03
C ILE A 563 22.17 -4.08 -9.26
N ALA A 564 21.94 -3.29 -8.21
CA ALA A 564 22.14 -1.84 -8.21
C ALA A 564 23.57 -1.41 -8.59
N ARG A 565 24.56 -2.30 -8.46
CA ARG A 565 25.97 -2.07 -8.79
C ARG A 565 26.34 -2.56 -10.19
N ASP A 566 25.53 -3.44 -10.77
CA ASP A 566 25.73 -3.97 -12.11
C ASP A 566 25.06 -3.04 -13.12
N THR A 567 25.71 -2.81 -14.27
CA THR A 567 25.24 -1.85 -15.29
C THR A 567 25.03 -2.47 -16.67
N LYS A 568 25.56 -3.67 -16.94
CA LYS A 568 25.52 -4.30 -18.27
C LYS A 568 24.11 -4.60 -18.75
N GLN A 569 23.26 -5.01 -17.83
CA GLN A 569 21.85 -5.31 -18.06
C GLN A 569 21.00 -4.04 -18.20
N ARG A 570 21.51 -2.88 -17.76
CA ARG A 570 20.70 -1.69 -17.55
C ARG A 570 20.50 -0.87 -18.81
N GLY A 571 19.25 -0.63 -19.19
CA GLY A 571 18.96 0.14 -20.40
C GLY A 571 17.52 0.05 -20.85
N ALA A 572 17.32 0.09 -22.17
CA ALA A 572 16.05 -0.16 -22.83
C ALA A 572 16.27 -0.86 -24.17
N THR A 573 15.20 -1.33 -24.80
CA THR A 573 15.22 -1.80 -26.19
C THR A 573 14.43 -0.81 -27.05
N LEU A 574 15.05 -0.26 -28.10
CA LEU A 574 14.35 0.61 -29.05
C LEU A 574 13.95 -0.21 -30.27
N ILE A 575 12.67 -0.11 -30.63
CA ILE A 575 12.06 -0.71 -31.81
C ILE A 575 11.62 0.43 -32.71
N THR A 576 12.15 0.51 -33.93
CA THR A 576 11.74 1.52 -34.92
C THR A 576 10.92 0.83 -36.00
N ALA A 577 9.66 1.23 -36.14
CA ALA A 577 8.76 0.76 -37.19
C ALA A 577 8.74 1.75 -38.36
N HIS A 578 9.27 1.33 -39.51
CA HIS A 578 9.36 2.15 -40.72
C HIS A 578 8.04 2.21 -41.48
N LYS A 579 7.95 3.08 -42.49
CA LYS A 579 6.74 3.29 -43.30
C LYS A 579 6.19 1.99 -43.95
N ASP A 580 7.09 1.11 -44.37
CA ASP A 580 6.81 -0.14 -45.07
C ASP A 580 6.55 -1.35 -44.14
N SER A 581 6.36 -1.09 -42.84
CA SER A 581 6.18 -2.09 -41.79
C SER A 581 7.42 -2.94 -41.46
N THR A 582 8.60 -2.64 -42.03
CA THR A 582 9.85 -3.22 -41.53
C THR A 582 10.21 -2.66 -40.15
N ILE A 583 10.99 -3.43 -39.39
CA ILE A 583 11.39 -3.05 -38.03
C ILE A 583 12.91 -3.13 -37.86
N ASP A 584 13.45 -2.14 -37.17
CA ASP A 584 14.79 -2.18 -36.59
C ASP A 584 14.70 -2.32 -35.07
N ILE A 585 15.58 -3.13 -34.48
CA ILE A 585 15.64 -3.37 -33.04
C ILE A 585 17.07 -3.14 -32.59
N GLU A 586 17.26 -2.25 -31.62
CA GLU A 586 18.55 -1.91 -31.02
C GLU A 586 18.50 -1.92 -29.49
N GLN A 587 19.60 -2.35 -28.86
CA GLN A 587 19.80 -2.15 -27.42
C GLN A 587 20.24 -0.73 -27.13
N ILE A 588 19.70 -0.19 -26.04
CA ILE A 588 19.99 1.15 -25.55
C ILE A 588 20.59 1.05 -24.14
N PRO A 589 21.88 0.70 -24.00
CA PRO A 589 22.52 0.66 -22.70
C PRO A 589 22.44 2.03 -22.03
N TYR A 590 22.19 2.01 -20.73
CA TYR A 590 22.30 3.19 -19.88
C TYR A 590 23.77 3.42 -19.55
N THR A 591 24.31 4.53 -20.02
CA THR A 591 25.66 5.00 -19.68
C THR A 591 25.49 6.24 -18.80
N GLN A 592 26.07 6.20 -17.60
CA GLN A 592 25.96 7.27 -16.59
C GLN A 592 26.81 8.49 -16.96
#